data_AF-A0A521WG55-F1
#
_entry.id   AF-A0A521WG55-F1
#
_cell.length_a   1.000
_cell.length_b   1.000
_cell.length_c   1.000
_cell.angle_alpha   90.00
_cell.angle_beta   90.00
_cell.angle_gamma   90.00
#
_symmetry.space_group_name_H-M   'P 1'
#
loop_
_entity.id
_entity.type
_entity.pdbx_description
1 polymer ?
#
loop_
_entity_poly.entity_id
_entity_poly.type
_entity_poly.pdbx_seq_one_letter_code
_entity_poly.pdbx_strand_id
1 'polypeptide(L)'
;MALAREFGNAGIRVLAIAPAGIRTAMMEMLPPPAQRAIEASMPFPKRLADPSVYARLVLHLCENSFINGTVIRLDGAARGSYQTLDPGSG
;
A
#
# COMPACT_ATOMS: atom_id res chain seq x y z
N MET A 1 8.15 8.25 10.57
CA MET A 1 9.62 8.47 10.70
C MET A 1 10.04 8.72 12.15
N ALA A 2 9.25 9.43 12.98
CA ALA A 2 9.54 9.63 14.40
C ALA A 2 9.81 8.33 15.19
N LEU A 3 8.92 7.34 15.09
CA LEU A 3 9.07 6.05 15.79
C LEU A 3 10.36 5.29 15.43
N ALA A 4 10.82 5.36 14.18
CA ALA A 4 12.08 4.72 13.77
C ALA A 4 13.30 5.31 14.49
N ARG A 5 13.27 6.62 14.81
CA ARG A 5 14.31 7.30 15.59
C ARG A 5 14.18 6.99 17.07
N GLU A 6 12.95 7.00 17.58
CA GLU A 6 12.63 6.69 18.97
C GLU A 6 13.11 5.29 19.38
N PHE A 7 12.82 4.28 18.55
CA PHE A 7 13.18 2.90 18.84
C PHE A 7 14.56 2.46 18.31
N GLY A 8 15.29 3.35 17.63
CA GLY A 8 16.58 3.03 17.02
C GLY A 8 17.63 2.54 18.04
N ASN A 9 17.67 3.16 19.22
CA ASN A 9 18.59 2.74 20.31
C ASN A 9 18.27 1.34 20.86
N ALA A 10 17.03 0.87 20.71
CA ALA A 10 16.62 -0.48 21.08
C ALA A 10 16.87 -1.52 19.97
N GLY A 11 17.46 -1.11 18.84
CA GLY A 11 17.69 -1.98 17.68
C GLY A 11 16.42 -2.36 16.91
N ILE A 12 15.31 -1.65 17.13
CA ILE A 12 14.03 -1.94 16.48
C ILE A 12 13.85 -1.03 15.26
N ARG A 13 13.51 -1.64 14.12
CA ARG A 13 13.17 -0.93 12.88
C ARG A 13 11.66 -0.69 12.80
N VAL A 14 11.26 0.43 12.23
CA VAL A 14 9.86 0.80 12.02
C VAL A 14 9.62 1.12 10.56
N LEU A 15 8.68 0.40 9.94
CA LEU A 15 8.35 0.50 8.52
C LEU A 15 6.84 0.50 8.35
N ALA A 16 6.38 1.03 7.21
CA ALA A 16 4.99 0.92 6.79
C ALA A 16 4.90 0.50 5.33
N ILE A 17 3.87 -0.28 5.00
CA ILE A 17 3.50 -0.61 3.63
C ILE A 17 2.16 0.07 3.35
N ALA A 18 2.08 0.82 2.26
CA ALA A 18 0.86 1.43 1.76
C ALA A 18 0.37 0.66 0.52
N PRO A 19 -0.48 -0.37 0.69
CA PRO A 19 -0.94 -1.18 -0.42
C PRO A 19 -2.10 -0.53 -1.19
N ALA A 20 -2.24 -0.88 -2.47
CA ALA A 20 -3.48 -0.71 -3.21
C ALA A 20 -3.82 -1.98 -3.99
N GLY A 21 -5.12 -2.28 -4.05
CA GLY A 21 -5.70 -3.40 -4.79
C GLY A 21 -5.02 -4.77 -4.59
N ILE A 22 -5.06 -5.25 -3.36
CA ILE A 22 -4.73 -6.64 -3.01
C ILE A 22 -6.04 -7.46 -2.96
N ARG A 23 -6.04 -8.68 -3.50
CA ARG A 23 -7.18 -9.62 -3.40
C ARG A 23 -7.31 -10.18 -1.98
N THR A 24 -7.95 -9.42 -1.10
CA THR A 24 -8.32 -9.86 0.24
C THR A 24 -9.82 -10.10 0.32
N ALA A 25 -10.30 -10.76 1.39
CA ALA A 25 -11.73 -10.91 1.64
C ALA A 25 -12.48 -9.56 1.64
N MET A 26 -11.85 -8.49 2.13
CA MET A 26 -12.41 -7.13 2.08
C MET A 26 -12.59 -6.64 0.63
N MET A 27 -11.66 -6.95 -0.27
CA MET A 27 -11.77 -6.59 -1.68
C MET A 27 -12.86 -7.38 -2.40
N GLU A 28 -13.01 -8.66 -2.04
CA GLU A 28 -14.03 -9.55 -2.60
C GLU A 28 -15.46 -9.12 -2.21
N MET A 29 -15.62 -8.45 -1.06
CA MET A 29 -16.90 -7.88 -0.63
C MET A 29 -17.35 -6.68 -1.49
N LEU A 30 -16.46 -6.07 -2.28
CA LEU A 30 -16.83 -4.94 -3.14
C LEU A 30 -17.64 -5.42 -4.35
N PRO A 31 -18.65 -4.64 -4.81
CA PRO A 31 -19.36 -4.94 -6.04
C PRO A 31 -18.39 -5.05 -7.25
N PRO A 32 -18.68 -5.92 -8.25
CA PRO A 32 -17.79 -6.11 -9.40
C PRO A 32 -17.37 -4.82 -10.15
N PRO A 33 -18.24 -3.79 -10.32
CA PRO A 33 -17.81 -2.53 -10.92
C PRO A 33 -16.75 -1.79 -10.11
N ALA A 34 -16.82 -1.83 -8.77
CA ALA A 34 -15.84 -1.17 -7.90
C ALA A 34 -14.48 -1.89 -7.96
N GLN A 35 -14.48 -3.23 -7.98
CA GLN A 35 -13.24 -4.01 -8.17
C GLN A 35 -12.56 -3.66 -9.51
N ARG A 36 -13.33 -3.62 -10.61
CA ARG A 36 -12.80 -3.24 -11.93
C ARG A 36 -12.28 -1.81 -11.97
N ALA A 37 -12.94 -0.87 -11.29
CA ALA A 37 -12.47 0.51 -11.21
C ALA A 37 -11.11 0.61 -10.50
N ILE A 38 -10.92 -0.18 -9.43
CA ILE A 38 -9.64 -0.26 -8.72
C ILE A 38 -8.56 -0.85 -9.62
N GLU A 39 -8.83 -1.94 -10.34
CA GLU A 39 -7.88 -2.52 -11.30
C GLU A 39 -7.51 -1.53 -12.41
N ALA A 40 -8.49 -0.78 -12.93
CA ALA A 40 -8.28 0.23 -13.97
C ALA A 40 -7.44 1.42 -13.48
N SER A 41 -7.46 1.70 -12.17
CA SER A 41 -6.66 2.77 -11.58
C SER A 41 -5.16 2.47 -11.53
N MET A 42 -4.76 1.21 -11.75
CA MET A 42 -3.37 0.77 -11.75
C MET A 42 -2.76 0.88 -13.14
N PRO A 43 -1.70 1.71 -13.34
CA PRO A 43 -0.97 1.73 -14.60
C PRO A 43 -0.39 0.37 -15.00
N PHE A 44 0.35 -0.28 -14.09
CA PHE A 44 0.93 -1.60 -14.34
C PHE A 44 1.40 -2.27 -13.02
N PRO A 45 1.13 -3.57 -12.84
CA PRO A 45 0.27 -4.43 -13.65
C PRO A 45 -1.23 -4.10 -13.47
N LYS A 46 -2.03 -4.21 -14.54
CA LYS A 46 -3.48 -3.91 -14.53
C LYS A 46 -4.33 -5.04 -13.95
N ARG A 47 -4.10 -5.37 -12.68
CA ARG A 47 -4.85 -6.42 -11.96
C ARG A 47 -4.68 -6.26 -10.47
N LEU A 48 -5.62 -6.81 -9.70
CA LEU A 48 -5.40 -6.99 -8.27
C LEU A 48 -4.18 -7.89 -8.02
N ALA A 49 -3.35 -7.50 -7.06
CA ALA A 49 -2.22 -8.28 -6.60
C ALA A 49 -2.69 -9.43 -5.70
N ASP A 50 -1.94 -10.53 -5.74
CA ASP A 50 -2.14 -11.65 -4.83
C ASP A 50 -1.63 -11.29 -3.42
N PRO A 51 -2.27 -11.73 -2.32
CA PRO A 51 -1.78 -11.49 -0.97
C PRO A 51 -0.31 -11.90 -0.74
N SER A 52 0.19 -12.91 -1.46
CA SER A 52 1.60 -13.32 -1.39
C SER A 52 2.57 -12.22 -1.85
N VAL A 53 2.15 -11.26 -2.67
CA VAL A 53 2.99 -10.12 -3.07
C VAL A 53 3.25 -9.22 -1.86
N TYR A 54 2.23 -8.96 -1.04
CA TYR A 54 2.38 -8.21 0.20
C TYR A 54 3.29 -8.95 1.19
N ALA A 55 3.06 -10.25 1.38
CA ALA A 55 3.87 -11.08 2.26
C ALA A 55 5.35 -11.09 1.85
N ARG A 56 5.65 -11.18 0.54
CA ARG A 56 7.03 -11.10 0.03
C ARG A 56 7.71 -9.77 0.33
N LEU A 57 6.97 -8.66 0.24
CA LEU A 57 7.52 -7.36 0.64
C LEU A 57 7.81 -7.32 2.15
N VAL A 58 6.93 -7.85 2.98
CA VAL A 58 7.18 -7.96 4.43
C VAL A 58 8.46 -8.76 4.72
N LEU A 59 8.62 -9.93 4.10
CA LEU A 59 9.82 -10.75 4.26
C LEU A 59 11.09 -10.00 3.83
N HIS A 60 11.07 -9.35 2.67
CA HIS A 60 12.19 -8.53 2.21
C HIS A 60 12.54 -7.42 3.22
N LEU A 61 11.53 -6.78 3.79
CA LEU A 61 11.72 -5.74 4.82
C LEU A 61 12.28 -6.32 6.12
N CYS A 62 11.95 -7.56 6.48
CA CYS A 62 12.52 -8.25 7.63
C CYS A 62 14.00 -8.61 7.40
N GLU A 63 14.35 -9.06 6.21
CA GLU A 63 15.71 -9.51 5.85
C GLU A 63 16.69 -8.34 5.62
N ASN A 64 16.22 -7.21 5.09
CA ASN A 64 17.07 -6.06 4.82
C ASN A 64 17.17 -5.13 6.04
N SER A 65 18.26 -5.24 6.79
CA SER A 65 18.50 -4.50 8.03
C SER A 65 18.70 -3.00 7.84
N PHE A 66 19.02 -2.53 6.63
CA PHE A 66 19.30 -1.11 6.39
C PHE A 66 18.04 -0.31 6.02
N ILE A 67 16.94 -0.98 5.68
CA ILE A 67 15.67 -0.31 5.41
C ILE A 67 14.97 -0.01 6.75
N ASN A 68 14.87 1.26 7.10
CA ASN A 68 14.21 1.73 8.32
C ASN A 68 13.53 3.09 8.09
N GLY A 69 12.45 3.35 8.81
CA GLY A 69 11.80 4.66 8.85
C GLY A 69 11.32 5.11 7.48
N THR A 70 10.72 4.21 6.70
CA THR A 70 10.15 4.52 5.39
C THR A 70 8.75 3.94 5.21
N VAL A 71 8.02 4.50 4.23
CA VAL A 71 6.74 3.96 3.75
C VAL A 71 6.96 3.46 2.33
N ILE A 72 6.71 2.18 2.08
CA ILE A 72 6.79 1.59 0.75
C ILE A 72 5.39 1.47 0.16
N ARG A 73 5.16 2.09 -1.00
CA ARG A 73 3.92 1.90 -1.75
C ARG A 73 3.96 0.57 -2.50
N LEU A 74 2.89 -0.21 -2.39
CA LEU A 74 2.70 -1.48 -3.09
C LEU A 74 1.35 -1.47 -3.81
N ASP A 75 1.31 -0.82 -4.97
CA ASP A 75 0.04 -0.33 -5.53
C ASP A 75 -0.05 -0.33 -7.07
N GLY A 76 0.94 -0.90 -7.77
CA GLY A 76 0.97 -0.89 -9.24
C GLY A 76 1.00 0.52 -9.84
N ALA A 77 1.58 1.48 -9.12
CA ALA A 77 1.60 2.92 -9.44
C ALA A 77 0.22 3.60 -9.44
N ALA A 78 -0.79 3.00 -8.80
CA ALA A 78 -2.10 3.60 -8.66
C ALA A 78 -2.02 4.97 -8.00
N ARG A 79 -2.78 5.92 -8.56
CA ARG A 79 -3.05 7.22 -7.94
C ARG A 79 -4.51 7.19 -7.51
N GLY A 80 -4.76 7.31 -6.20
CA GLY A 80 -6.11 7.61 -5.74
C GLY A 80 -6.56 8.91 -6.39
N SER A 81 -7.83 9.02 -6.78
CA SER A 81 -8.39 10.29 -7.21
C SER A 81 -8.30 11.26 -6.03
N TYR A 82 -7.31 12.16 -6.04
CA TYR A 82 -7.52 13.45 -5.44
C TYR A 82 -8.59 14.10 -6.31
N GLN A 83 -9.87 13.88 -5.98
CA GLN A 83 -10.78 14.99 -6.13
C GLN A 83 -10.19 16.04 -5.20
N THR A 84 -9.60 17.10 -5.76
CA THR A 84 -9.59 18.39 -5.06
C THR A 84 -10.97 18.49 -4.45
N LEU A 85 -11.06 18.59 -3.12
CA LEU A 85 -12.29 19.02 -2.49
C LEU A 85 -12.56 20.39 -3.10
N ASP A 86 -13.34 20.42 -4.17
CA ASP A 86 -13.71 21.65 -4.82
C ASP A 86 -14.62 22.32 -3.80
N PRO A 87 -14.25 23.47 -3.24
CA PRO A 87 -14.95 24.06 -2.09
C PRO A 87 -16.38 24.53 -2.42
N GLY A 88 -16.96 24.13 -3.56
CA GLY A 88 -18.25 24.55 -4.08
C GLY A 88 -19.27 23.45 -4.38
N SER A 89 -19.11 22.21 -3.89
CA SER A 89 -20.17 21.19 -4.01
C SER A 89 -20.96 21.06 -2.70
N GLY A 90 -21.84 22.04 -2.48
CA GLY A 90 -22.97 21.99 -1.54
C GLY A 90 -24.28 21.99 -2.30
#